data_AF-A0A419V8I5-F1
#
_entry.id   AF-A0A419V8I5-F1
#
_cell.length_a   1.000
_cell.length_b   1.000
_cell.length_c   1.000
_cell.angle_alpha   90.00
_cell.angle_beta   90.00
_cell.angle_gamma   90.00
#
_symmetry.space_group_name_H-M   'P 1'
#
loop_
_entity.id
_entity.type
_entity.pdbx_description
1 polymer ?
#
loop_
_entity_poly.entity_id
_entity_poly.type
_entity_poly.pdbx_seq_one_letter_code
_entity_poly.pdbx_strand_id
1 'polypeptide(L)'
;MITKAFTWPIDLLIMIGREVKDEVDKEYYDLKTIQQKLANLQMMFEMDEIPEELYLEQEEELLLRYRVAKEIEQRELRESLEE
;
A
#
# COMPACT_ATOMS: atom_id res chain seq x y z
N MET A 1 -15.80 -14.00 27.48
CA MET A 1 -14.61 -14.87 27.38
C MET A 1 -14.56 -15.48 25.98
N ILE A 2 -13.94 -14.80 25.02
CA ILE A 2 -13.37 -15.40 23.81
C ILE A 2 -12.02 -14.70 23.65
N THR A 3 -11.07 -15.24 24.39
CA THR A 3 -9.68 -14.83 24.41
C THR A 3 -8.95 -15.47 23.23
N LYS A 4 -8.07 -14.69 22.58
CA LYS A 4 -6.83 -15.18 21.95
C LYS A 4 -7.01 -16.15 20.77
N ALA A 5 -7.43 -15.67 19.61
CA ALA A 5 -7.26 -16.44 18.35
C ALA A 5 -7.24 -15.59 17.07
N PHE A 6 -7.02 -14.28 17.14
CA PHE A 6 -7.12 -13.44 15.93
C PHE A 6 -5.96 -12.43 15.82
N THR A 7 -4.74 -12.93 16.02
CA THR A 7 -3.50 -12.19 15.71
C THR A 7 -2.81 -12.79 14.49
N TRP A 8 -3.57 -13.45 13.62
CA TRP A 8 -3.04 -14.14 12.44
C TRP A 8 -3.46 -13.38 11.18
N PRO A 9 -2.97 -12.13 11.04
CA PRO A 9 -1.96 -11.85 10.00
C PRO A 9 -0.97 -10.70 10.33
N ILE A 10 -0.82 -10.28 11.60
CA ILE A 10 0.14 -9.21 11.96
C ILE A 10 1.59 -9.63 11.64
N ASP A 11 1.90 -10.93 11.72
CA ASP A 11 3.21 -11.46 11.34
C ASP A 11 3.53 -11.29 9.85
N LEU A 12 2.52 -11.17 8.98
CA LEU A 12 2.72 -10.96 7.53
C LEU A 12 3.11 -9.51 7.22
N LEU A 13 2.56 -8.53 7.96
CA LEU A 13 2.95 -7.12 7.86
C LEU A 13 4.41 -6.90 8.27
N ILE A 14 4.88 -7.62 9.30
CA ILE A 14 6.29 -7.60 9.73
C ILE A 14 7.20 -8.23 8.66
N MET A 15 6.70 -9.18 7.87
CA MET A 15 7.47 -9.83 6.79
C MET A 15 7.69 -8.86 5.62
N ILE A 16 6.67 -8.11 5.21
CA ILE A 16 6.79 -7.05 4.20
C ILE A 16 7.75 -5.95 4.69
N GLY A 17 7.71 -5.60 5.97
CA GLY A 17 8.63 -4.62 6.55
C GLY A 17 10.10 -5.07 6.66
N ARG A 18 10.40 -6.36 6.40
CA ARG A 18 11.75 -6.91 6.54
C ARG A 18 12.44 -7.21 5.20
N GLU A 19 11.68 -7.45 4.13
CA GLU A 19 12.22 -7.70 2.78
C GLU A 19 12.65 -6.40 2.06
N VAL A 20 12.14 -5.24 2.50
CA VAL A 20 12.30 -3.95 1.80
C VAL A 20 13.18 -3.00 2.61
N LYS A 21 14.46 -3.32 2.79
CA LYS A 21 15.39 -2.41 3.47
C LYS A 21 16.47 -1.81 2.56
N ASP A 22 16.67 -2.37 1.37
CA ASP A 22 17.76 -1.93 0.48
C ASP A 22 17.28 -1.17 -0.78
N GLU A 23 15.97 -1.11 -1.07
CA GLU A 23 15.43 -0.51 -2.32
C GLU A 23 14.35 0.58 -2.10
N VAL A 24 14.20 1.04 -0.85
CA VAL A 24 13.07 1.86 -0.36
C VAL A 24 12.95 3.23 -1.04
N ASP A 25 14.06 3.84 -1.46
CA ASP A 25 14.03 5.20 -2.02
C ASP A 25 13.50 5.25 -3.46
N LYS A 26 13.50 4.12 -4.19
CA LYS A 26 12.84 4.02 -5.52
C LYS A 26 11.41 3.51 -5.43
N GLU A 27 11.10 2.66 -4.45
CA GLU A 27 9.77 2.04 -4.31
C GLU A 27 8.70 2.95 -3.70
N TYR A 28 9.05 4.08 -3.09
CA TYR A 28 8.07 4.99 -2.48
C TYR A 28 7.04 5.54 -3.49
N TYR A 29 7.39 5.55 -4.77
CA TYR A 29 6.51 5.90 -5.90
C TYR A 29 6.25 4.71 -6.84
N ASP A 30 6.59 3.48 -6.46
CA ASP A 30 6.22 2.32 -7.27
C ASP A 30 4.70 2.14 -7.20
N LEU A 31 4.05 2.43 -8.32
CA LEU A 31 2.63 2.30 -8.53
C LEU A 31 2.12 0.91 -8.12
N LYS A 32 2.92 -0.12 -8.36
CA LYS A 32 2.61 -1.52 -8.04
C LYS A 32 2.53 -1.75 -6.53
N THR A 33 3.45 -1.16 -5.78
CA THR A 33 3.49 -1.27 -4.31
C THR A 33 2.29 -0.58 -3.69
N ILE A 34 1.89 0.59 -4.21
CA ILE A 34 0.70 1.30 -3.72
C ILE A 34 -0.58 0.49 -4.04
N GLN A 35 -0.68 -0.06 -5.25
CA GLN A 35 -1.80 -0.94 -5.63
C GLN A 35 -1.88 -2.19 -4.75
N GLN A 36 -0.75 -2.80 -4.42
CA GLN A 36 -0.72 -3.97 -3.55
C GLN A 36 -1.13 -3.63 -2.11
N LYS A 37 -0.75 -2.45 -1.60
CA LYS A 37 -1.21 -1.95 -0.30
C LYS A 37 -2.71 -1.70 -0.29
N LEU A 38 -3.27 -1.08 -1.33
CA LEU A 38 -4.73 -0.89 -1.48
C LEU A 38 -5.49 -2.21 -1.51
N ALA A 39 -5.01 -3.20 -2.28
CA ALA A 39 -5.63 -4.52 -2.35
C ALA A 39 -5.61 -5.25 -1.00
N ASN A 40 -4.49 -5.17 -0.27
CA ASN A 40 -4.38 -5.76 1.06
C ASN A 40 -5.31 -5.05 2.06
N LEU A 41 -5.38 -3.72 2.00
CA LEU A 41 -6.24 -2.92 2.86
C LEU A 41 -7.72 -3.29 2.66
N GLN A 42 -8.16 -3.42 1.40
CA GLN A 42 -9.51 -3.89 1.05
C GLN A 42 -9.78 -5.29 1.58
N MET A 43 -8.84 -6.23 1.42
CA MET A 43 -8.98 -7.59 1.96
C MET A 43 -9.14 -7.60 3.48
N MET A 44 -8.34 -6.80 4.20
CA MET A 44 -8.43 -6.69 5.66
C MET A 44 -9.78 -6.12 6.10
N PHE A 45 -10.32 -5.15 5.37
CA PHE A 45 -11.65 -4.61 5.63
C PHE A 45 -12.76 -5.63 5.33
N GLU A 46 -12.71 -6.31 4.19
CA GLU A 46 -13.68 -7.37 3.81
C GLU A 46 -13.70 -8.55 4.79
N MET A 47 -12.58 -8.79 5.48
CA MET A 47 -12.43 -9.82 6.51
C MET A 47 -12.77 -9.34 7.93
N ASP A 48 -13.30 -8.11 8.09
CA ASP A 48 -13.58 -7.46 9.37
C ASP A 48 -12.35 -7.36 10.30
N GLU A 49 -11.12 -7.36 9.75
CA GLU A 49 -9.88 -7.26 10.54
C GLU A 49 -9.58 -5.83 10.99
N ILE A 50 -10.09 -4.84 10.25
CA ILE A 50 -9.95 -3.41 10.53
C ILE A 50 -11.31 -2.71 10.51
N PRO A 51 -11.51 -1.67 11.33
CA PRO A 51 -12.74 -0.88 11.29
C PRO A 51 -12.79 -0.01 10.03
N GLU A 52 -14.02 0.30 9.58
CA GLU A 52 -14.28 1.14 8.41
C GLU A 52 -13.57 2.50 8.47
N GLU A 53 -13.54 3.14 9.65
CA GLU A 53 -12.86 4.44 9.83
C GLU A 53 -11.35 4.36 9.51
N LEU A 54 -10.69 3.28 9.96
CA LEU A 54 -9.27 3.05 9.68
C LEU A 54 -9.03 2.70 8.21
N TYR A 55 -9.95 1.92 7.62
CA TYR A 55 -9.92 1.61 6.19
C TYR A 55 -9.97 2.90 5.35
N LEU A 56 -10.95 3.78 5.62
CA LEU A 56 -11.15 5.02 4.87
C LEU A 56 -9.96 5.97 4.99
N GLU A 57 -9.41 6.15 6.20
CA GLU A 57 -8.24 7.01 6.43
C GLU A 57 -7.02 6.51 5.64
N GLN A 58 -6.74 5.21 5.69
CA GLN A 58 -5.59 4.62 4.99
C GLN A 58 -5.80 4.55 3.47
N GLU A 59 -7.03 4.31 3.01
CA GLU A 59 -7.38 4.30 1.60
C GLU A 59 -7.14 5.69 0.98
N GLU A 60 -7.62 6.75 1.64
CA GLU A 60 -7.42 8.13 1.16
C GLU A 60 -5.93 8.47 1.04
N GLU A 61 -5.13 8.12 2.05
CA GLU A 61 -3.69 8.36 2.03
C GLU A 61 -3.00 7.62 0.87
N LEU A 62 -3.32 6.34 0.67
CA LEU A 62 -2.74 5.52 -0.40
C LEU A 62 -3.16 6.03 -1.79
N LEU A 63 -4.41 6.47 -1.96
CA LEU A 63 -4.91 7.04 -3.22
C LEU A 63 -4.24 8.38 -3.55
N LEU A 64 -3.97 9.22 -2.55
CA LEU A 64 -3.20 10.45 -2.74
C LEU A 64 -1.79 10.15 -3.25
N ARG A 65 -1.10 9.20 -2.62
CA ARG A 65 0.24 8.76 -3.05
C ARG A 65 0.21 8.16 -4.46
N TYR A 66 -0.80 7.35 -4.77
CA TYR A 66 -0.98 6.77 -6.11
C TYR A 66 -1.10 7.83 -7.20
N ARG A 67 -1.87 8.89 -6.94
CA ARG A 67 -2.06 9.99 -7.90
C ARG A 67 -0.74 10.69 -8.21
N VAL A 68 0.03 11.03 -7.16
CA VAL A 68 1.34 11.67 -7.33
C VAL A 68 2.30 10.77 -8.11
N ALA A 69 2.35 9.47 -7.77
CA ALA A 69 3.17 8.51 -8.49
C ALA A 69 2.79 8.41 -9.98
N LYS A 70 1.48 8.43 -10.29
CA LYS A 70 1.01 8.37 -11.68
C LYS A 70 1.34 9.62 -12.48
N GLU A 71 1.28 10.80 -11.85
CA GLU A 71 1.67 12.06 -12.49
C GLU A 71 3.17 12.09 -12.84
N ILE A 72 4.02 11.56 -11.96
CA ILE A 72 5.46 11.44 -12.20
C ILE A 72 5.72 10.48 -13.36
N GLU A 73 5.15 9.28 -13.33
CA GLU A 73 5.30 8.27 -14.39
C GLU A 73 4.87 8.83 -15.77
N GLN A 74 3.73 9.53 -15.81
CA GLN A 74 3.25 10.15 -17.05
C GLN A 74 4.16 11.26 -17.55
N ARG A 75 4.79 12.03 -16.65
CA ARG A 75 5.72 13.09 -17.02
C ARG A 75 7.00 12.49 -17.60
N GLU A 76 7.60 11.53 -16.90
CA GLU A 76 8.81 10.83 -17.35
C GLU A 76 8.58 10.14 -18.71
N LEU A 77 7.42 9.51 -18.90
CA LEU A 77 7.06 8.89 -20.18
C LEU A 77 6.99 9.93 -21.31
N ARG A 78 6.38 11.10 -21.06
CA ARG A 78 6.30 12.17 -22.07
C ARG A 78 7.68 12.70 -22.44
N GLU A 79 8.52 12.97 -21.44
CA GLU A 79 9.90 13.44 -21.66
C GLU A 79 10.71 12.42 -22.49
N SER A 80 10.57 11.13 -22.22
CA SER A 80 11.25 10.07 -22.98
C SER A 80 10.78 9.90 -24.44
N LEU A 81 9.58 10.39 -24.76
CA LEU A 81 9.02 10.34 -26.12
C LEU A 81 9.35 11.61 -26.93
N GLU A 82 9.82 12.66 -26.26
CA GLU A 82 10.19 13.95 -26.86
C GLU A 82 11.70 14.07 -27.16
N GLU A 83 12.54 13.14 -26.67
CA GLU A 83 13.96 12.94 -27.07
C GLU A 83 14.12 12.02 -28.30
#